data_AF-A0A3P1BIB3-F1
#
_entry.id   AF-A0A3P1BIB3-F1
#
_cell.length_a   1.000
_cell.length_b   1.000
_cell.length_c   1.000
_cell.angle_alpha   90.00
_cell.angle_beta   90.00
_cell.angle_gamma   90.00
#
_symmetry.space_group_name_H-M   'P 1'
#
loop_
_entity.id
_entity.type
_entity.pdbx_description
1 polymer ?
#
loop_
_entity_poly.entity_id
_entity_poly.type
_entity_poly.pdbx_seq_one_letter_code
_entity_poly.pdbx_strand_id
1 'polypeptide(L)'
;MKLSVIILNYNSSGYTLDCIASIRKQTQLADYEIVVVDNGSHPGDFDRLYSLTQQPFVKVVRSRVNLGFAGGHLLGLQAIDPSSAYYFFLNNDCQLLDDVCSRLYGFMEENRSVGVCTGQAVNRTDEHEPSFNHFPTLSGKLLGRGVMQWFKPADYLSRRRTFEKPTEVPVITGSALFVRAAAFWQVGGFDPAFFLYCEEEDLCWRMRERSWKAMLIPDVRFRHLGGGSTRRNLQIEKEYYISLFYYFRKNENVFKQLLLQLFYTVKVGRKAVKSNHFAQLAWFILRGAPGRESLRYRQGLAVLSNQLIEHHQPTRSLLPL
;
A
#
# COMPACT_ATOMS: atom_id res chain seq x y z
N MET A 1 7.89 19.28 11.03
CA MET A 1 6.67 18.58 10.65
C MET A 1 6.43 17.38 11.57
N LYS A 2 5.22 17.20 12.13
CA LYS A 2 4.90 16.01 12.95
C LYS A 2 4.47 14.82 12.09
N LEU A 3 3.70 15.07 11.04
CA LEU A 3 3.07 14.03 10.23
C LEU A 3 3.06 14.39 8.74
N SER A 4 3.51 13.47 7.89
CA SER A 4 3.23 13.53 6.45
C SER A 4 2.26 12.42 6.06
N VAL A 5 1.07 12.80 5.58
CA VAL A 5 0.10 11.85 5.02
C VAL A 5 0.41 11.67 3.54
N ILE A 6 0.63 10.43 3.11
CA ILE A 6 1.05 10.11 1.74
C ILE A 6 -0.04 9.25 1.12
N ILE A 7 -0.69 9.78 0.08
CA ILE A 7 -1.84 9.17 -0.56
C ILE A 7 -1.48 8.82 -2.00
N LEU A 8 -1.56 7.53 -2.34
CA LEU A 8 -1.31 7.05 -3.68
C LEU A 8 -2.60 7.04 -4.50
N ASN A 9 -2.60 7.68 -5.67
CA ASN A 9 -3.72 7.68 -6.60
C ASN A 9 -3.38 6.91 -7.88
N TYR A 10 -4.32 6.10 -8.37
CA TYR A 10 -4.26 5.52 -9.70
C TYR A 10 -5.67 5.43 -10.31
N ASN A 11 -5.97 6.31 -11.28
CA ASN A 11 -7.24 6.38 -12.02
C ASN A 11 -8.48 6.41 -11.11
N SER A 12 -8.40 7.16 -10.01
CA SER A 12 -9.40 7.17 -8.94
C SER A 12 -9.44 8.49 -8.17
N SER A 13 -9.23 9.61 -8.87
CA SER A 13 -9.10 10.94 -8.25
C SER A 13 -10.27 11.31 -7.34
N GLY A 14 -11.49 10.83 -7.64
CA GLY A 14 -12.68 11.06 -6.81
C GLY A 14 -12.49 10.56 -5.37
N TYR A 15 -11.99 9.33 -5.20
CA TYR A 15 -11.69 8.80 -3.87
C TYR A 15 -10.61 9.63 -3.18
N THR A 16 -9.56 10.02 -3.91
CA THR A 16 -8.48 10.86 -3.38
C THR A 16 -9.00 12.20 -2.85
N LEU A 17 -9.90 12.86 -3.58
CA LEU A 17 -10.52 14.13 -3.15
C LEU A 17 -11.35 13.93 -1.87
N ASP A 18 -12.16 12.87 -1.80
CA ASP A 18 -12.97 12.55 -0.63
C ASP A 18 -12.11 12.20 0.59
N CYS A 19 -11.02 11.46 0.39
CA CYS A 19 -10.03 11.13 1.42
C CYS A 19 -9.42 12.39 2.02
N ILE A 20 -8.92 13.29 1.17
CA ILE A 20 -8.35 14.59 1.60
C ILE A 20 -9.38 15.43 2.34
N ALA A 21 -10.61 15.51 1.83
CA ALA A 21 -11.69 16.21 2.52
C ALA A 21 -11.95 15.64 3.92
N SER A 22 -11.92 14.31 4.09
CA SER A 22 -12.07 13.66 5.39
C SER A 22 -10.91 13.96 6.34
N ILE A 23 -9.67 13.97 5.84
CA ILE A 23 -8.47 14.32 6.62
C ILE A 23 -8.60 15.74 7.15
N ARG A 24 -8.92 16.69 6.27
CA ARG A 24 -9.08 18.11 6.64
C ARG A 24 -10.19 18.34 7.66
N LYS A 25 -11.31 17.63 7.49
CA LYS A 25 -12.48 17.79 8.36
C LYS A 25 -12.21 17.28 9.77
N GLN A 26 -11.50 16.17 9.89
CA GLN A 26 -11.42 15.44 11.14
C GLN A 26 -10.11 15.65 11.91
N THR A 27 -9.01 15.95 11.22
CA THR A 27 -7.68 16.04 11.84
C THR A 27 -7.55 17.31 12.67
N GLN A 28 -7.28 17.16 13.97
CA GLN A 28 -7.00 18.28 14.88
C GLN A 28 -5.50 18.50 15.12
N LEU A 29 -4.64 17.60 14.60
CA LEU A 29 -3.20 17.75 14.68
C LEU A 29 -2.78 19.02 13.92
N ALA A 30 -2.08 19.92 14.60
CA ALA A 30 -1.78 21.23 14.02
C ALA A 30 -0.68 21.21 12.93
N ASP A 31 0.26 20.24 13.00
CA ASP A 31 1.46 20.21 12.16
C ASP A 31 1.48 18.94 11.31
N TYR A 32 0.74 18.98 10.19
CA TYR A 32 0.74 17.92 9.18
C TYR A 32 0.73 18.49 7.76
N GLU A 33 1.20 17.68 6.81
CA GLU A 33 1.08 17.93 5.38
C GLU A 33 0.44 16.72 4.68
N ILE A 34 -0.06 16.94 3.47
CA ILE A 34 -0.57 15.89 2.59
C ILE A 34 0.26 15.87 1.31
N VAL A 35 0.79 14.70 0.95
CA VAL A 35 1.43 14.45 -0.34
C VAL A 35 0.59 13.46 -1.13
N VAL A 36 0.05 13.91 -2.25
CA VAL A 36 -0.68 13.07 -3.20
C VAL A 36 0.27 12.64 -4.30
N VAL A 37 0.40 11.34 -4.52
CA VAL A 37 1.20 10.78 -5.60
C VAL A 37 0.26 10.26 -6.70
N ASP A 38 0.23 10.96 -7.84
CA ASP A 38 -0.37 10.41 -9.06
C ASP A 38 0.55 9.33 -9.64
N ASN A 39 0.11 8.07 -9.57
CA ASN A 39 0.90 6.91 -9.94
C ASN A 39 0.72 6.52 -11.42
N GLY A 40 0.85 7.51 -12.31
CA GLY A 40 0.67 7.30 -13.75
C GLY A 40 -0.80 7.18 -14.19
N SER A 41 -1.69 8.00 -13.63
CA SER A 41 -3.10 8.01 -14.06
C SER A 41 -3.28 8.66 -15.43
N HIS A 42 -4.43 8.39 -16.05
CA HIS A 42 -4.86 9.04 -17.28
C HIS A 42 -4.94 10.56 -17.12
N PRO A 43 -4.72 11.36 -18.19
CA PRO A 43 -4.65 12.83 -18.11
C PRO A 43 -5.81 13.47 -17.35
N GLY A 44 -7.06 13.12 -17.64
CA GLY A 44 -8.22 13.71 -16.97
C GLY A 44 -8.35 13.37 -15.47
N ASP A 45 -7.75 12.27 -15.00
CA ASP A 45 -7.69 11.95 -13.57
C ASP A 45 -6.60 12.80 -12.89
N PHE A 46 -5.46 12.98 -13.57
CA PHE A 46 -4.40 13.87 -13.09
C PHE A 46 -4.83 15.33 -13.03
N ASP A 47 -5.56 15.84 -14.03
CA ASP A 47 -6.02 17.24 -14.05
C ASP A 47 -6.88 17.56 -12.82
N ARG A 48 -7.72 16.60 -12.39
CA ARG A 48 -8.50 16.72 -11.16
C ARG A 48 -7.61 16.80 -9.92
N LEU A 49 -6.56 15.98 -9.84
CA LEU A 49 -5.60 16.06 -8.74
C LEU A 49 -4.77 17.33 -8.77
N TYR A 50 -4.38 17.81 -9.94
CA TYR A 50 -3.57 19.01 -10.09
C TYR A 50 -4.27 20.25 -9.51
N SER A 51 -5.62 20.29 -9.53
CA SER A 51 -6.37 21.35 -8.84
C SER A 51 -6.09 21.45 -7.33
N LEU A 52 -5.60 20.38 -6.69
CA LEU A 52 -5.24 20.37 -5.28
C LEU A 52 -4.00 21.21 -4.96
N THR A 53 -3.15 21.53 -5.94
CA THR A 53 -1.94 22.35 -5.70
C THR A 53 -2.27 23.78 -5.27
N GLN A 54 -3.53 24.20 -5.42
CA GLN A 54 -4.02 25.47 -4.90
C GLN A 54 -4.23 25.46 -3.38
N GLN A 55 -4.17 24.28 -2.74
CA GLN A 55 -4.31 24.12 -1.29
C GLN A 55 -2.93 24.13 -0.62
N PRO A 56 -2.64 25.08 0.31
CA PRO A 56 -1.29 25.28 0.85
C PRO A 56 -0.64 24.08 1.55
N PHE A 57 -1.44 23.17 2.10
CA PHE A 57 -0.98 21.99 2.84
C PHE A 57 -0.97 20.70 1.99
N VAL A 58 -1.24 20.80 0.68
CA VAL A 58 -1.26 19.66 -0.24
C VAL A 58 -0.18 19.83 -1.31
N LYS A 59 0.71 18.84 -1.40
CA LYS A 59 1.66 18.69 -2.50
C LYS A 59 1.16 17.58 -3.43
N VAL A 60 1.31 17.79 -4.74
CA VAL A 60 0.96 16.77 -5.74
C VAL A 60 2.23 16.41 -6.52
N VAL A 61 2.57 15.13 -6.54
CA VAL A 61 3.71 14.57 -7.28
C VAL A 61 3.18 13.62 -8.32
N ARG A 62 3.69 13.72 -9.56
CA ARG A 62 3.28 12.84 -10.65
C ARG A 62 4.40 11.90 -11.07
N SER A 63 4.11 10.61 -11.10
CA SER A 63 4.87 9.63 -11.88
C SER A 63 4.27 9.48 -13.28
N ARG A 64 5.14 9.31 -14.29
CA ARG A 64 4.71 9.01 -15.67
C ARG A 64 4.28 7.56 -15.89
N VAL A 65 4.62 6.69 -14.95
CA VAL A 65 4.28 5.27 -14.93
C VAL A 65 3.78 4.88 -13.54
N ASN A 66 2.97 3.84 -13.45
CA ASN A 66 2.61 3.23 -12.19
C ASN A 66 3.84 2.54 -11.58
N LEU A 67 4.28 3.00 -10.41
CA LEU A 67 5.43 2.48 -9.68
C LEU A 67 5.06 1.35 -8.71
N GLY A 68 3.80 0.92 -8.71
CA GLY A 68 3.26 0.02 -7.71
C GLY A 68 3.04 0.73 -6.37
N PHE A 69 2.71 -0.04 -5.34
CA PHE A 69 2.45 0.49 -4.00
C PHE A 69 3.74 0.99 -3.35
N ALA A 70 4.77 0.15 -3.24
CA ALA A 70 6.04 0.52 -2.61
C ALA A 70 6.72 1.69 -3.33
N GLY A 71 6.89 1.57 -4.65
CA GLY A 71 7.55 2.60 -5.46
C GLY A 71 6.81 3.94 -5.44
N GLY A 72 5.46 3.91 -5.48
CA GLY A 72 4.64 5.11 -5.40
C GLY A 72 4.79 5.86 -4.07
N HIS A 73 4.73 5.15 -2.95
CA HIS A 73 4.93 5.76 -1.64
C HIS A 73 6.37 6.27 -1.43
N LEU A 74 7.39 5.54 -1.94
CA LEU A 74 8.78 6.01 -1.91
C LEU A 74 8.98 7.30 -2.73
N LEU A 75 8.28 7.45 -3.87
CA LEU A 75 8.26 8.71 -4.62
C LEU A 75 7.61 9.84 -3.81
N GLY A 76 6.51 9.56 -3.12
CA GLY A 76 5.86 10.53 -2.22
C GLY A 76 6.78 11.00 -1.09
N LEU A 77 7.57 10.08 -0.51
CA LEU A 77 8.56 10.41 0.52
C LEU A 77 9.68 11.35 0.04
N GLN A 78 9.89 11.51 -1.27
CA GLN A 78 10.85 12.51 -1.79
C GLN A 78 10.30 13.94 -1.74
N ALA A 79 8.98 14.13 -1.54
CA ALA A 79 8.33 15.44 -1.56
C ALA A 79 7.85 15.93 -0.19
N ILE A 80 7.91 15.07 0.84
CA ILE A 80 7.55 15.45 2.21
C ILE A 80 8.63 16.36 2.82
N ASP A 81 8.30 16.98 3.95
CA ASP A 81 9.27 17.57 4.86
C ASP A 81 10.20 16.46 5.42
N PRO A 82 11.54 16.54 5.24
CA PRO A 82 12.47 15.53 5.72
C PRO A 82 12.53 15.42 7.25
N SER A 83 12.01 16.43 7.98
CA SER A 83 11.92 16.43 9.45
C SER A 83 10.71 15.67 9.99
N SER A 84 9.84 15.14 9.12
CA SER A 84 8.62 14.43 9.53
C SER A 84 8.91 13.24 10.43
N ALA A 85 8.38 13.30 11.65
CA ALA A 85 8.55 12.24 12.65
C ALA A 85 7.71 10.98 12.35
N TYR A 86 6.60 11.14 11.63
CA TYR A 86 5.68 10.07 11.27
C TYR A 86 5.22 10.17 9.82
N TYR A 87 4.95 9.00 9.23
CA TYR A 87 4.36 8.85 7.91
C TYR A 87 3.01 8.16 8.05
N PHE A 88 1.99 8.66 7.36
CA PHE A 88 0.73 7.96 7.25
C PHE A 88 0.50 7.58 5.79
N PHE A 89 0.86 6.35 5.44
CA PHE A 89 0.57 5.78 4.13
C PHE A 89 -0.90 5.36 4.13
N LEU A 90 -1.73 6.13 3.43
CA LEU A 90 -3.17 5.99 3.45
C LEU A 90 -3.67 5.74 2.04
N ASN A 91 -4.42 4.65 1.86
CA ASN A 91 -5.07 4.40 0.59
C ASN A 91 -6.08 5.50 0.28
N ASN A 92 -6.17 5.88 -0.99
CA ASN A 92 -7.04 6.98 -1.41
C ASN A 92 -8.54 6.70 -1.24
N ASP A 93 -8.94 5.45 -1.06
CA ASP A 93 -10.31 5.03 -0.79
C ASP A 93 -10.64 4.93 0.70
N CYS A 94 -9.77 5.45 1.57
CA CYS A 94 -10.03 5.57 3.00
C CYS A 94 -10.67 6.93 3.34
N GLN A 95 -11.60 6.91 4.30
CA GLN A 95 -12.20 8.11 4.89
C GLN A 95 -12.03 8.08 6.40
N LEU A 96 -11.50 9.16 6.98
CA LEU A 96 -11.38 9.28 8.44
C LEU A 96 -12.76 9.55 9.05
N LEU A 97 -13.13 8.80 10.09
CA LEU A 97 -14.42 8.94 10.77
C LEU A 97 -14.35 9.88 11.98
N ASP A 98 -13.16 10.04 12.53
CA ASP A 98 -12.82 10.91 13.66
C ASP A 98 -11.38 11.43 13.51
N ASP A 99 -10.83 12.03 14.57
CA ASP A 99 -9.46 12.55 14.62
C ASP A 99 -8.39 11.44 14.68
N VAL A 100 -8.38 10.57 13.66
CA VAL A 100 -7.48 9.42 13.53
C VAL A 100 -6.02 9.86 13.64
N CYS A 101 -5.64 10.93 12.95
CA CYS A 101 -4.26 11.40 12.88
C CYS A 101 -3.71 11.78 14.26
N SER A 102 -4.43 12.61 15.04
CA SER A 102 -3.95 13.01 16.37
C SER A 102 -3.92 11.84 17.35
N ARG A 103 -4.91 10.94 17.27
CA ARG A 103 -5.02 9.79 18.19
C ARG A 103 -3.94 8.75 17.94
N LEU A 104 -3.65 8.43 16.68
CA LEU A 104 -2.54 7.53 16.35
C LEU A 104 -1.19 8.19 16.69
N TYR A 105 -1.03 9.49 16.41
CA TYR A 105 0.16 10.25 16.82
C TYR A 105 0.39 10.19 18.33
N GLY A 106 -0.65 10.51 19.13
CA GLY A 106 -0.57 10.50 20.59
C GLY A 106 -0.19 9.13 21.15
N PHE A 107 -0.84 8.08 20.66
CA PHE A 107 -0.51 6.70 21.04
C PHE A 107 0.97 6.36 20.74
N MET A 108 1.47 6.75 19.58
CA MET A 108 2.86 6.49 19.19
C MET A 108 3.86 7.30 20.03
N GLU A 109 3.52 8.52 20.44
CA GLU A 109 4.36 9.33 21.33
C GLU A 109 4.48 8.71 22.74
N GLU A 110 3.40 8.13 23.24
CA GLU A 110 3.38 7.44 24.54
C GLU A 110 4.05 6.06 24.48
N ASN A 111 4.08 5.42 23.30
CA ASN A 111 4.56 4.05 23.12
C ASN A 111 5.78 4.00 22.19
N ARG A 112 6.95 4.35 22.73
CA ARG A 112 8.20 4.49 21.95
C ARG A 112 8.72 3.21 21.29
N SER A 113 8.27 2.01 21.71
CA SER A 113 8.63 0.73 21.08
C SER A 113 7.76 0.38 19.86
N VAL A 114 6.75 1.19 19.55
CA VAL A 114 5.84 0.94 18.42
C VAL A 114 6.43 1.59 17.17
N GLY A 115 6.62 0.77 16.14
CA GLY A 115 7.14 1.20 14.84
C GLY A 115 6.04 1.51 13.84
N VAL A 116 4.90 0.81 13.95
CA VAL A 116 3.74 0.99 13.08
C VAL A 116 2.44 0.72 13.82
N CYS A 117 1.40 1.49 13.53
CA CYS A 117 0.06 1.25 14.05
C CYS A 117 -1.04 1.56 13.03
N THR A 118 -2.28 1.19 13.38
CA THR A 118 -3.49 1.51 12.61
C THR A 118 -4.71 1.57 13.52
N GLY A 119 -5.79 2.15 13.00
CA GLY A 119 -7.12 2.06 13.60
C GLY A 119 -7.93 0.85 13.11
N GLN A 120 -9.13 0.68 13.61
CA GLN A 120 -10.07 -0.33 13.14
C GLN A 120 -10.83 0.15 11.90
N ALA A 121 -10.76 -0.63 10.82
CA ALA A 121 -11.43 -0.33 9.58
C ALA A 121 -12.90 -0.79 9.64
N VAL A 122 -13.75 -0.01 8.99
CA VAL A 122 -15.12 -0.40 8.65
C VAL A 122 -15.35 -0.28 7.15
N ASN A 123 -16.25 -1.08 6.60
CA ASN A 123 -16.60 -1.03 5.19
C ASN A 123 -17.67 0.06 4.91
N ARG A 124 -18.21 0.09 3.70
CA ARG A 124 -19.27 1.03 3.28
C ARG A 124 -20.56 0.96 4.09
N THR A 125 -20.83 -0.19 4.72
CA THR A 125 -22.03 -0.45 5.52
C THR A 125 -21.72 -0.44 7.01
N ASP A 126 -20.60 0.19 7.40
CA ASP A 126 -20.11 0.29 8.78
C ASP A 126 -19.86 -1.05 9.48
N GLU A 127 -19.70 -2.13 8.71
CA GLU A 127 -19.31 -3.44 9.23
C GLU A 127 -17.79 -3.53 9.37
N HIS A 128 -17.32 -4.31 10.34
CA HIS A 128 -15.90 -4.52 10.58
C HIS A 128 -15.16 -5.05 9.35
N GLU A 129 -14.08 -4.37 8.98
CA GLU A 129 -13.11 -4.82 8.00
C GLU A 129 -11.75 -5.03 8.68
N PRO A 130 -11.02 -6.14 8.42
CA PRO A 130 -9.77 -6.37 9.12
C PRO A 130 -8.65 -5.41 8.71
N SER A 131 -8.13 -4.60 9.63
CA SER A 131 -6.96 -3.71 9.43
C SER A 131 -5.60 -4.37 9.63
N PHE A 132 -5.56 -5.69 9.84
CA PHE A 132 -4.33 -6.43 10.05
C PHE A 132 -4.35 -7.78 9.32
N ASN A 133 -3.17 -8.35 9.13
CA ASN A 133 -2.95 -9.65 8.50
C ASN A 133 -1.89 -10.46 9.28
N HIS A 134 -1.51 -11.62 8.75
CA HIS A 134 -0.49 -12.49 9.31
C HIS A 134 0.69 -12.59 8.34
N PHE A 135 1.87 -12.88 8.87
CA PHE A 135 3.02 -13.16 8.03
C PHE A 135 2.77 -14.33 7.07
N PRO A 136 3.18 -14.24 5.79
CA PRO A 136 3.08 -15.33 4.84
C PRO A 136 4.08 -16.42 5.23
N THR A 137 3.63 -17.46 5.94
CA THR A 137 4.48 -18.61 6.30
C THR A 137 4.02 -19.87 5.59
N LEU A 138 4.95 -20.80 5.32
CA LEU A 138 4.61 -22.08 4.67
C LEU A 138 3.54 -22.84 5.47
N SER A 139 3.72 -22.97 6.78
CA SER A 139 2.77 -23.65 7.66
C SER A 139 1.39 -23.00 7.64
N GLY A 140 1.32 -21.67 7.63
CA GLY A 140 0.07 -20.94 7.50
C GLY A 140 -0.65 -21.14 6.16
N LYS A 141 0.10 -21.33 5.07
CA LYS A 141 -0.49 -21.65 3.76
C LYS A 141 -0.98 -23.10 3.66
N LEU A 142 -0.26 -24.04 4.27
CA LEU A 142 -0.55 -25.48 4.22
C LEU A 142 -1.65 -25.90 5.20
N LEU A 143 -1.50 -25.56 6.48
CA LEU A 143 -2.38 -26.00 7.57
C LEU A 143 -3.63 -25.11 7.71
N GLY A 144 -3.56 -23.89 7.18
CA GLY A 144 -4.63 -22.90 7.27
C GLY A 144 -4.66 -22.15 8.60
N ARG A 145 -5.41 -21.04 8.62
CA ARG A 145 -5.40 -20.08 9.73
C ARG A 145 -5.95 -20.65 11.04
N GLY A 146 -6.98 -21.50 10.98
CA GLY A 146 -7.60 -22.07 12.18
C GLY A 146 -6.65 -22.98 12.97
N VAL A 147 -5.91 -23.86 12.27
CA VAL A 147 -4.90 -24.71 12.90
C VAL A 147 -3.77 -23.86 13.46
N MET A 148 -3.29 -22.87 12.71
CA MET A 148 -2.22 -21.99 13.18
C MET A 148 -2.61 -21.12 14.37
N GLN A 149 -3.89 -20.75 14.51
CA GLN A 149 -4.40 -20.03 15.68
C GLN A 149 -4.23 -20.84 16.97
N TRP A 150 -4.31 -22.18 16.89
CA TRP A 150 -4.09 -23.05 18.05
C TRP A 150 -2.61 -23.17 18.41
N PHE A 151 -1.72 -23.34 17.41
CA PHE A 151 -0.27 -23.51 17.64
C PHE A 151 0.49 -22.21 17.91
N LYS A 152 0.04 -21.10 17.31
CA LYS A 152 0.70 -19.78 17.37
C LYS A 152 -0.34 -18.66 17.54
N PRO A 153 -1.07 -18.63 18.67
CA PRO A 153 -2.19 -17.70 18.86
C PRO A 153 -1.82 -16.22 18.73
N ALA A 154 -0.61 -15.83 19.14
CA ALA A 154 -0.11 -14.46 18.99
C ALA A 154 0.12 -14.05 17.53
N ASP A 155 0.61 -14.96 16.69
CA ASP A 155 0.88 -14.69 15.26
C ASP A 155 -0.38 -14.87 14.37
N TYR A 156 -1.44 -15.49 14.90
CA TYR A 156 -2.65 -15.88 14.17
C TYR A 156 -3.92 -15.47 14.89
N LEU A 157 -3.96 -14.21 15.31
CA LEU A 157 -5.15 -13.57 15.87
C LEU A 157 -6.34 -13.65 14.88
N SER A 158 -7.55 -13.82 15.42
CA SER A 158 -8.74 -13.86 14.56
C SER A 158 -8.99 -12.49 13.93
N ARG A 159 -8.86 -12.41 12.61
CA ARG A 159 -9.19 -11.22 11.82
C ARG A 159 -10.67 -10.86 11.80
N ARG A 160 -11.55 -11.74 12.29
CA ARG A 160 -13.00 -11.48 12.39
C ARG A 160 -13.40 -10.88 13.74
N ARG A 161 -12.48 -10.91 14.71
CA ARG A 161 -12.71 -10.41 16.06
C ARG A 161 -12.57 -8.89 16.07
N THR A 162 -13.49 -8.22 16.74
CA THR A 162 -13.33 -6.84 17.18
C THR A 162 -12.49 -6.81 18.46
N PHE A 163 -11.54 -5.89 18.52
CA PHE A 163 -10.68 -5.68 19.69
C PHE A 163 -11.20 -4.47 20.46
N GLU A 164 -11.03 -4.47 21.78
CA GLU A 164 -11.46 -3.36 22.66
C GLU A 164 -10.27 -2.66 23.32
N LYS A 165 -9.07 -3.22 23.16
CA LYS A 165 -7.84 -2.71 23.74
C LYS A 165 -6.74 -2.67 22.67
N PRO A 166 -5.79 -1.72 22.77
CA PRO A 166 -4.60 -1.73 21.93
C PRO A 166 -3.96 -3.12 21.92
N THR A 167 -3.79 -3.68 20.73
CA THR A 167 -3.38 -5.08 20.56
C THR A 167 -2.20 -5.16 19.61
N GLU A 168 -1.14 -5.88 20.02
CA GLU A 168 -0.03 -6.19 19.13
C GLU A 168 -0.50 -7.17 18.06
N VAL A 169 -0.25 -6.85 16.79
CA VAL A 169 -0.65 -7.64 15.63
C VAL A 169 0.55 -7.90 14.72
N PRO A 170 0.57 -8.99 13.94
CA PRO A 170 1.75 -9.34 13.16
C PRO A 170 2.03 -8.36 12.01
N VAL A 171 0.99 -7.99 11.27
CA VAL A 171 1.09 -7.13 10.08
C VAL A 171 -0.07 -6.16 10.06
N ILE A 172 0.21 -4.88 9.84
CA ILE A 172 -0.81 -3.86 9.57
C ILE A 172 -1.08 -3.81 8.06
N THR A 173 -2.35 -3.77 7.64
CA THR A 173 -2.69 -3.72 6.21
C THR A 173 -2.36 -2.38 5.59
N GLY A 174 -2.05 -2.38 4.29
CA GLY A 174 -1.69 -1.16 3.54
C GLY A 174 -2.82 -0.14 3.34
N SER A 175 -4.03 -0.36 3.89
CA SER A 175 -5.12 0.60 3.84
C SER A 175 -4.82 1.87 4.64
N ALA A 176 -4.27 1.73 5.85
CA ALA A 176 -3.97 2.84 6.75
C ALA A 176 -2.76 2.47 7.63
N LEU A 177 -1.56 2.77 7.15
CA LEU A 177 -0.30 2.40 7.78
C LEU A 177 0.37 3.64 8.41
N PHE A 178 0.23 3.82 9.72
CA PHE A 178 0.82 4.93 10.46
C PHE A 178 2.18 4.52 11.04
N VAL A 179 3.26 5.08 10.52
CA VAL A 179 4.63 4.58 10.70
C VAL A 179 5.52 5.63 11.34
N ARG A 180 6.33 5.22 12.32
CA ARG A 180 7.41 6.05 12.88
C ARG A 180 8.56 6.15 11.87
N ALA A 181 8.97 7.37 11.51
CA ALA A 181 10.04 7.59 10.54
C ALA A 181 11.35 6.88 10.93
N ALA A 182 11.76 6.98 12.19
CA ALA A 182 12.96 6.30 12.69
C ALA A 182 12.90 4.77 12.50
N ALA A 183 11.76 4.14 12.80
CA ALA A 183 11.57 2.70 12.62
C ALA A 183 11.59 2.32 11.12
N PHE A 184 10.91 3.12 10.28
CA PHE A 184 10.88 2.94 8.83
C PHE A 184 12.29 2.96 8.23
N TRP A 185 13.09 3.97 8.55
CA TRP A 185 14.44 4.11 8.00
C TRP A 185 15.42 3.09 8.58
N GLN A 186 15.30 2.71 9.86
CA GLN A 186 16.16 1.70 10.47
C GLN A 186 16.07 0.35 9.77
N VAL A 187 14.90 0.01 9.19
CA VAL A 187 14.71 -1.23 8.43
C VAL A 187 14.94 -1.06 6.92
N GLY A 188 15.20 0.15 6.44
CA GLY A 188 15.43 0.46 5.02
C GLY A 188 14.17 0.82 4.22
N GLY A 189 13.06 1.13 4.88
CA GLY A 189 11.82 1.57 4.23
C GLY A 189 11.08 0.45 3.47
N PHE A 190 10.25 0.81 2.50
CA PHE A 190 9.62 -0.17 1.60
C PHE A 190 10.65 -0.76 0.62
N ASP A 191 10.49 -2.04 0.28
CA ASP A 191 11.27 -2.68 -0.77
C ASP A 191 10.56 -2.50 -2.12
N PRO A 192 11.10 -1.67 -3.05
CA PRO A 192 10.46 -1.39 -4.33
C PRO A 192 10.47 -2.59 -5.29
N ALA A 193 11.03 -3.76 -4.93
CA ALA A 193 10.86 -4.97 -5.71
C ALA A 193 9.43 -5.51 -5.64
N PHE A 194 8.70 -5.24 -4.55
CA PHE A 194 7.26 -5.49 -4.47
C PHE A 194 6.52 -4.40 -5.25
N PHE A 195 5.87 -4.79 -6.36
CA PHE A 195 5.03 -3.87 -7.13
C PHE A 195 3.63 -3.76 -6.54
N LEU A 196 3.03 -4.90 -6.20
CA LEU A 196 1.73 -4.99 -5.53
C LEU A 196 1.74 -6.22 -4.61
N TYR A 197 1.25 -6.09 -3.39
CA TYR A 197 1.20 -7.11 -2.34
C TYR A 197 2.55 -7.42 -1.67
N CYS A 198 2.47 -7.82 -0.39
CA CYS A 198 3.61 -8.18 0.45
C CYS A 198 4.60 -7.07 0.79
N GLU A 199 4.32 -5.82 0.43
CA GLU A 199 5.09 -4.64 0.86
C GLU A 199 5.02 -4.47 2.37
N GLU A 200 3.81 -4.56 2.92
CA GLU A 200 3.54 -4.30 4.34
C GLU A 200 3.92 -5.53 5.20
N GLU A 201 3.65 -6.73 4.70
CA GLU A 201 4.17 -7.97 5.29
C GLU A 201 5.71 -7.97 5.40
N ASP A 202 6.43 -7.53 4.37
CA ASP A 202 7.90 -7.41 4.39
C ASP A 202 8.40 -6.31 5.35
N LEU A 203 7.75 -5.14 5.33
CA LEU A 203 8.09 -4.05 6.24
C LEU A 203 7.88 -4.46 7.71
N CYS A 204 6.72 -5.02 8.04
CA CYS A 204 6.40 -5.46 9.41
C CYS A 204 7.34 -6.58 9.86
N TRP A 205 7.76 -7.47 8.95
CA TRP A 205 8.71 -8.54 9.27
C TRP A 205 10.06 -7.96 9.68
N ARG A 206 10.63 -7.06 8.86
CA ARG A 206 11.91 -6.41 9.17
C ARG A 206 11.83 -5.53 10.43
N MET A 207 10.68 -4.89 10.68
CA MET A 207 10.42 -4.16 11.92
C MET A 207 10.44 -5.08 13.14
N ARG A 208 9.76 -6.23 13.07
CA ARG A 208 9.74 -7.23 14.13
C ARG A 208 11.14 -7.75 14.45
N GLU A 209 11.97 -8.01 13.44
CA GLU A 209 13.37 -8.44 13.63
C GLU A 209 14.23 -7.38 14.35
N ARG A 210 13.79 -6.11 14.35
CA ARG A 210 14.39 -5.02 15.11
C ARG A 210 13.61 -4.68 16.39
N SER A 211 12.76 -5.60 16.84
CA SER A 211 11.92 -5.47 18.04
C SER A 211 10.93 -4.30 18.04
N TRP A 212 10.63 -3.74 16.86
CA TRP A 212 9.52 -2.80 16.73
C TRP A 212 8.19 -3.53 16.74
N LYS A 213 7.22 -2.96 17.44
CA LYS A 213 5.85 -3.49 17.53
C LYS A 213 4.96 -2.91 16.44
N ALA A 214 4.03 -3.74 15.99
CA ALA A 214 2.91 -3.37 15.15
C ALA A 214 1.62 -3.42 15.98
N MET A 215 0.87 -2.32 16.06
CA MET A 215 -0.26 -2.18 16.99
C MET A 215 -1.59 -1.81 16.29
N LEU A 216 -2.66 -2.53 16.62
CA LEU A 216 -4.04 -2.15 16.31
C LEU A 216 -4.60 -1.31 17.46
N ILE A 217 -5.12 -0.13 17.15
CA ILE A 217 -5.75 0.80 18.11
C ILE A 217 -7.26 0.82 17.85
N PRO A 218 -8.05 -0.03 18.52
CA PRO A 218 -9.43 -0.28 18.14
C PRO A 218 -10.36 0.92 18.30
N ASP A 219 -10.06 1.81 19.26
CA ASP A 219 -10.89 2.98 19.51
C ASP A 219 -10.79 4.03 18.39
N VAL A 220 -9.78 3.95 17.52
CA VAL A 220 -9.58 4.83 16.37
C VAL A 220 -10.20 4.17 15.14
N ARG A 221 -11.10 4.84 14.42
CA ARG A 221 -11.83 4.21 13.31
C ARG A 221 -11.72 4.99 12.01
N PHE A 222 -11.60 4.25 10.91
CA PHE A 222 -11.66 4.80 9.56
C PHE A 222 -12.50 3.88 8.67
N ARG A 223 -13.07 4.43 7.60
CA ARG A 223 -13.82 3.68 6.61
C ARG A 223 -12.93 3.36 5.43
N HIS A 224 -12.97 2.13 4.93
CA HIS A 224 -12.26 1.70 3.72
C HIS A 224 -13.30 1.32 2.65
N LEU A 225 -13.32 2.07 1.55
CA LEU A 225 -14.39 1.99 0.56
C LEU A 225 -14.12 0.97 -0.56
N GLY A 226 -12.86 0.62 -0.85
CA GLY A 226 -12.50 -0.16 -2.04
C GLY A 226 -12.06 -1.60 -1.78
N GLY A 227 -12.12 -2.09 -0.54
CA GLY A 227 -11.76 -3.47 -0.14
C GLY A 227 -12.45 -4.61 -0.93
N GLY A 228 -13.50 -4.31 -1.71
CA GLY A 228 -14.22 -5.28 -2.55
C GLY A 228 -13.89 -5.31 -4.05
N SER A 229 -13.05 -4.40 -4.59
CA SER A 229 -13.20 -3.98 -6.00
C SER A 229 -12.02 -4.19 -6.94
N THR A 230 -10.88 -4.74 -6.50
CA THR A 230 -9.88 -5.16 -7.50
C THR A 230 -10.47 -6.34 -8.26
N ARG A 231 -10.94 -6.09 -9.50
CA ARG A 231 -11.43 -7.16 -10.38
C ARG A 231 -10.33 -8.20 -10.49
N ARG A 232 -10.55 -9.37 -9.88
CA ARG A 232 -9.63 -10.49 -9.99
C ARG A 232 -9.55 -10.89 -11.44
N ASN A 233 -8.39 -10.62 -12.02
CA ASN A 233 -8.02 -11.06 -13.35
C ASN A 233 -6.69 -11.80 -13.25
N LEU A 234 -6.32 -12.49 -14.32
CA LEU A 234 -5.12 -13.31 -14.33
C LEU A 234 -3.86 -12.52 -13.99
N GLN A 235 -3.74 -11.26 -14.41
CA GLN A 235 -2.54 -10.47 -14.19
C GLN A 235 -2.39 -10.04 -12.72
N ILE A 236 -3.48 -9.62 -12.07
CA ILE A 236 -3.50 -9.31 -10.64
C ILE A 236 -3.17 -10.56 -9.81
N GLU A 237 -3.72 -11.72 -10.20
CA GLU A 237 -3.39 -12.98 -9.52
C GLU A 237 -1.93 -13.38 -9.74
N LYS A 238 -1.39 -13.20 -10.95
CA LYS A 238 0.05 -13.41 -11.21
C LYS A 238 0.91 -12.49 -10.34
N GLU A 239 0.56 -11.21 -10.24
CA GLU A 239 1.29 -10.24 -9.42
C GLU A 239 1.34 -10.67 -7.95
N TYR A 240 0.22 -11.16 -7.40
CA TYR A 240 0.19 -11.74 -6.05
C TYR A 240 1.22 -12.86 -5.88
N TYR A 241 1.33 -13.79 -6.83
CA TYR A 241 2.31 -14.88 -6.74
C TYR A 241 3.75 -14.41 -6.97
N ILE A 242 3.99 -13.40 -7.80
CA ILE A 242 5.32 -12.78 -7.97
C ILE A 242 5.80 -12.26 -6.62
N SER A 243 4.96 -11.44 -5.98
CA SER A 243 5.26 -10.84 -4.67
C SER A 243 5.39 -11.89 -3.58
N LEU A 244 4.46 -12.86 -3.50
CA LEU A 244 4.54 -13.94 -2.51
C LEU A 244 5.82 -14.78 -2.66
N PHE A 245 6.21 -15.12 -3.89
CA PHE A 245 7.41 -15.93 -4.12
C PHE A 245 8.68 -15.10 -3.88
N TYR A 246 8.67 -13.81 -4.20
CA TYR A 246 9.76 -12.91 -3.84
C TYR A 246 9.91 -12.79 -2.32
N TYR A 247 8.80 -12.64 -1.58
CA TYR A 247 8.80 -12.64 -0.11
C TYR A 247 9.44 -13.92 0.45
N PHE A 248 9.08 -15.10 -0.08
CA PHE A 248 9.68 -16.37 0.37
C PHE A 248 11.15 -16.51 -0.05
N ARG A 249 11.56 -16.01 -1.23
CA ARG A 249 12.98 -15.99 -1.62
C ARG A 249 13.81 -15.12 -0.69
N LYS A 250 13.26 -14.01 -0.22
CA LYS A 250 13.92 -13.06 0.66
C LYS A 250 14.04 -13.56 2.11
N ASN A 251 13.02 -14.27 2.61
CA ASN A 251 12.89 -14.57 4.04
C ASN A 251 12.96 -16.08 4.40
N GLU A 252 12.92 -16.99 3.42
CA GLU A 252 12.81 -18.42 3.68
C GLU A 252 13.83 -19.24 2.87
N ASN A 253 14.14 -20.45 3.34
CA ASN A 253 15.06 -21.34 2.64
C ASN A 253 14.47 -21.96 1.35
N VAL A 254 15.35 -22.44 0.47
CA VAL A 254 14.99 -23.01 -0.84
C VAL A 254 14.02 -24.19 -0.71
N PHE A 255 14.15 -25.01 0.32
CA PHE A 255 13.23 -26.13 0.54
C PHE A 255 11.78 -25.65 0.75
N LYS A 256 11.58 -24.66 1.62
CA LYS A 256 10.25 -24.07 1.84
C LYS A 256 9.71 -23.38 0.59
N GLN A 257 10.58 -22.76 -0.21
CA GLN A 257 10.20 -22.15 -1.48
C GLN A 257 9.68 -23.20 -2.47
N LEU A 258 10.39 -24.33 -2.63
CA LEU A 258 9.97 -25.43 -3.50
C LEU A 258 8.66 -26.08 -3.03
N LEU A 259 8.48 -26.27 -1.72
CA LEU A 259 7.23 -26.78 -1.17
C LEU A 259 6.05 -25.82 -1.40
N LEU A 260 6.27 -24.52 -1.23
CA LEU A 260 5.27 -23.50 -1.53
C LEU A 260 4.85 -23.55 -2.99
N GLN A 261 5.84 -23.66 -3.89
CA GLN A 261 5.64 -23.77 -5.33
C GLN A 261 4.80 -25.00 -5.67
N LEU A 262 5.22 -26.18 -5.23
CA LEU A 262 4.49 -27.42 -5.46
C LEU A 262 3.06 -27.33 -4.93
N PHE A 263 2.89 -26.86 -3.69
CA PHE A 263 1.57 -26.73 -3.07
C PHE A 263 0.63 -25.85 -3.90
N TYR A 264 1.08 -24.66 -4.31
CA TYR A 264 0.23 -23.75 -5.07
C TYR A 264 0.01 -24.21 -6.51
N THR A 265 0.99 -24.83 -7.16
CA THR A 265 0.81 -25.46 -8.47
C THR A 265 -0.29 -26.52 -8.40
N VAL A 266 -0.26 -27.42 -7.41
CA VAL A 266 -1.30 -28.45 -7.24
C VAL A 266 -2.64 -27.82 -6.87
N LYS A 267 -2.66 -26.92 -5.88
CA LYS A 267 -3.89 -26.27 -5.39
C LYS A 267 -4.63 -25.50 -6.47
N VAL A 268 -3.91 -24.75 -7.30
CA VAL A 268 -4.49 -24.01 -8.43
C VAL A 268 -4.78 -24.96 -9.60
N GLY A 269 -3.87 -25.90 -9.89
CA GLY A 269 -4.01 -26.88 -10.96
C GLY A 269 -5.24 -27.78 -10.82
N ARG A 270 -5.65 -28.15 -9.59
CA ARG A 270 -6.92 -28.86 -9.33
C ARG A 270 -8.15 -28.11 -9.82
N LYS A 271 -8.06 -26.79 -10.01
CA LYS A 271 -9.13 -25.95 -10.56
C LYS A 271 -9.00 -25.74 -12.07
N ALA A 272 -7.95 -26.23 -12.72
CA ALA A 272 -7.74 -26.09 -14.16
C ALA A 272 -8.90 -26.68 -14.98
N VAL A 273 -9.51 -27.77 -14.49
CA VAL A 273 -10.70 -28.39 -15.11
C VAL A 273 -11.89 -27.42 -15.19
N LYS A 274 -11.95 -26.40 -14.32
CA LYS A 274 -13.04 -25.42 -14.29
C LYS A 274 -12.85 -24.26 -15.28
N SER A 275 -11.61 -23.91 -15.61
CA SER A 275 -11.31 -22.78 -16.50
C SER A 275 -9.85 -22.77 -16.92
N ASN A 276 -9.60 -22.41 -18.19
CA ASN A 276 -8.27 -22.17 -18.73
C ASN A 276 -7.49 -21.11 -17.93
N HIS A 277 -8.19 -20.16 -17.27
CA HIS A 277 -7.58 -19.20 -16.35
C HIS A 277 -6.71 -19.86 -15.29
N PHE A 278 -7.23 -20.91 -14.64
CA PHE A 278 -6.50 -21.63 -13.59
C PHE A 278 -5.38 -22.50 -14.15
N ALA A 279 -5.52 -23.02 -15.37
CA ALA A 279 -4.45 -23.74 -16.05
C ALA A 279 -3.25 -22.82 -16.32
N GLN A 280 -3.50 -21.63 -16.88
CA GLN A 280 -2.47 -20.62 -17.13
C GLN A 280 -1.79 -20.17 -15.85
N LEU A 281 -2.56 -19.98 -14.77
CA LEU A 281 -2.02 -19.59 -13.48
C LEU A 281 -1.21 -20.71 -12.82
N ALA A 282 -1.67 -21.96 -12.89
CA ALA A 282 -0.91 -23.11 -12.37
C ALA A 282 0.42 -23.30 -13.12
N TRP A 283 0.41 -23.15 -14.45
CA TRP A 283 1.62 -23.17 -15.27
C TRP A 283 2.58 -22.02 -14.92
N PHE A 284 2.04 -20.82 -14.68
CA PHE A 284 2.82 -19.68 -14.23
C PHE A 284 3.51 -19.93 -12.88
N ILE A 285 2.78 -20.49 -11.91
CA ILE A 285 3.30 -20.85 -10.58
C ILE A 285 4.34 -21.97 -10.70
N LEU A 286 4.09 -22.98 -11.54
CA LEU A 286 5.03 -24.08 -11.79
C LEU A 286 6.39 -23.58 -12.31
N ARG A 287 6.42 -22.47 -13.05
CA ARG A 287 7.67 -21.81 -13.49
C ARG A 287 8.30 -20.90 -12.44
N GLY A 288 7.84 -20.93 -11.19
CA GLY A 288 8.39 -20.15 -10.08
C GLY A 288 7.93 -18.69 -10.03
N ALA A 289 6.79 -18.36 -10.66
CA ALA A 289 6.23 -17.01 -10.73
C ALA A 289 7.28 -15.96 -11.18
N PRO A 290 7.77 -16.04 -12.44
CA PRO A 290 8.89 -15.23 -12.90
C PRO A 290 8.55 -13.72 -12.89
N GLY A 291 9.38 -12.93 -12.21
CA GLY A 291 9.14 -11.49 -12.03
C GLY A 291 9.06 -10.66 -13.32
N ARG A 292 9.67 -11.13 -14.42
CA ARG A 292 9.56 -10.50 -15.75
C ARG A 292 8.13 -10.40 -16.29
N GLU A 293 7.19 -11.18 -15.75
CA GLU A 293 5.78 -11.13 -16.13
C GLU A 293 4.97 -10.12 -15.28
N SER A 294 5.60 -9.41 -14.35
CA SER A 294 4.96 -8.40 -13.49
C SER A 294 4.27 -7.32 -14.31
N LEU A 295 3.17 -6.80 -13.75
CA LEU A 295 2.45 -5.63 -14.23
C LEU A 295 3.37 -4.42 -14.44
N ARG A 296 4.46 -4.32 -13.66
CA ARG A 296 5.47 -3.27 -13.79
C ARG A 296 5.98 -3.09 -15.21
N TYR A 297 6.20 -4.20 -15.93
CA TYR A 297 6.82 -4.21 -17.25
C TYR A 297 5.80 -4.15 -18.41
N ARG A 298 4.50 -4.07 -18.09
CA ARG A 298 3.41 -4.03 -19.08
C ARG A 298 2.91 -2.62 -19.39
N GLN A 299 3.57 -1.62 -18.82
CA GLN A 299 3.12 -0.24 -18.88
C GLN A 299 3.68 0.45 -20.12
N GLY A 300 2.80 1.14 -20.84
CA GLY A 300 3.21 2.09 -21.88
C GLY A 300 3.32 3.49 -21.28
N LEU A 301 4.30 4.27 -21.75
CA LEU A 301 4.24 5.71 -21.55
C LEU A 301 3.03 6.23 -22.33
N ALA A 302 2.17 7.01 -21.67
CA ALA A 302 1.18 7.78 -22.41
C ALA A 302 1.95 8.65 -23.40
N VAL A 303 1.76 8.42 -24.70
CA VAL A 303 2.25 9.34 -25.73
C VAL A 303 1.61 10.68 -25.39
N LEU A 304 2.44 11.66 -25.01
CA LEU A 304 1.98 13.03 -24.89
C LEU A 304 1.42 13.39 -26.27
N SER A 305 0.09 13.43 -26.38
CA SER A 305 -0.57 13.93 -27.58
C SER A 305 0.02 15.31 -27.84
N ASN A 306 0.65 15.49 -29.00
CA ASN A 306 1.30 16.70 -29.48
C ASN A 306 0.57 17.98 -29.02
N GLN A 307 0.92 18.50 -27.86
CA GLN A 307 0.96 19.93 -27.68
C GLN A 307 2.29 20.33 -28.27
N LEU A 308 2.22 20.72 -29.56
CA LEU A 308 3.27 21.47 -30.21
C LEU A 308 3.76 22.51 -29.20
N ILE A 309 5.00 22.35 -28.77
CA ILE A 309 5.74 23.46 -28.20
C ILE A 309 5.87 24.42 -29.38
N GLU A 310 4.90 25.33 -29.53
CA GLU A 310 5.09 26.52 -30.34
C GLU A 310 6.23 27.27 -29.67
N HIS A 311 7.45 27.02 -30.16
CA HIS A 311 8.53 27.96 -29.96
C HIS A 311 8.03 29.29 -30.51
N HIS A 312 7.64 30.20 -29.62
CA HIS A 312 7.58 31.62 -29.94
C HIS A 312 8.95 32.00 -30.49
N GLN A 313 9.06 32.06 -31.82
CA GLN A 313 10.17 32.71 -32.47
C GLN A 313 10.13 34.18 -32.05
N PRO A 314 11.23 34.74 -31.50
CA PRO A 314 11.29 36.17 -31.30
C PRO A 314 11.26 36.85 -32.66
N THR A 315 10.26 37.71 -32.85
CA THR A 315 10.16 38.66 -33.95
C THR A 315 11.45 39.49 -34.02
N ARG A 316 12.34 39.14 -34.93
CA ARG A 316 13.40 40.07 -35.36
C ARG A 316 12.77 41.07 -36.32
N SER A 317 12.44 42.25 -35.80
CA SER A 317 12.26 43.44 -36.61
C SER A 317 13.58 43.78 -37.30
N LEU A 318 13.63 43.60 -38.61
CA LEU A 318 14.66 44.22 -39.44
C LEU A 318 14.23 45.67 -39.66
N LEU A 319 15.04 46.60 -39.16
CA LEU A 319 14.95 48.03 -39.49
C LEU A 319 15.22 48.21 -40.99
N PRO A 320 14.45 49.06 -41.70
CA PRO A 320 14.75 49.42 -43.07
C PRO A 320 15.91 50.42 -43.12
N LEU A 321 16.77 50.27 -44.13
CA LEU A 321 17.73 51.29 -44.58
C LEU A 321 17.02 52.46 -45.26
#